data_AF-A0AA38XYP9-F1
#
_entry.id   AF-A0AA38XYP9-F1
#
_cell.length_a   1.000
_cell.length_b   1.000
_cell.length_c   1.000
_cell.angle_alpha   90.00
_cell.angle_beta   90.00
_cell.angle_gamma   90.00
#
_symmetry.space_group_name_H-M   'P 1'
#
loop_
_entity.id
_entity.type
_entity.pdbx_description
1 polymer ?
#
loop_
_entity_poly.entity_id
_entity_poly.type
_entity_poly.pdbx_seq_one_letter_code
_entity_poly.pdbx_strand_id
1 'polypeptide(L)'
;MSPPKGPRELFAGPEDGPAKPFPIRLQGPVIHGFGRGSKELGIPTANIPASGLSTHSDLESGVYFGFVGLSLAPSKDTPSSSTLVYPAVLSIGYNPFYKNSMRSVEIHVLHDFSYDFYGAALNLLMLGFIRPEYDYTSLEALVDDIKTDCDVARRSLQRESYQKYKHEPWLMDFEWIKAMDADKLEKEVLKKD
;
A
#
# COMPACT_ATOMS: atom_id res chain seq x y z
N MET A 1 -4.15 -15.44 -12.87
CA MET A 1 -4.64 -16.74 -12.34
C MET A 1 -6.10 -16.56 -11.95
N SER A 2 -7.00 -17.54 -12.11
CA SER A 2 -8.38 -17.39 -11.60
C SER A 2 -8.42 -17.46 -10.06
N PRO A 3 -9.32 -16.70 -9.40
CA PRO A 3 -9.53 -16.83 -7.95
C PRO A 3 -9.90 -18.27 -7.55
N PRO A 4 -9.47 -18.74 -6.36
CA PRO A 4 -9.81 -20.08 -5.89
C PRO A 4 -11.31 -20.24 -5.67
N LYS A 5 -11.84 -21.43 -5.99
CA LYS A 5 -13.24 -21.81 -5.71
C LYS A 5 -13.34 -22.35 -4.29
N GLY A 6 -13.50 -21.49 -3.30
CA GLY A 6 -13.62 -21.88 -1.90
C GLY A 6 -13.46 -20.71 -0.93
N PRO A 7 -13.67 -20.93 0.38
CA PRO A 7 -13.44 -19.89 1.38
C PRO A 7 -11.96 -19.49 1.37
N ARG A 8 -11.71 -18.18 1.44
CA ARG A 8 -10.37 -17.61 1.60
C ARG A 8 -9.88 -17.84 3.03
N GLU A 9 -8.57 -18.01 3.18
CA GLU A 9 -7.89 -18.02 4.48
C GLU A 9 -8.29 -16.79 5.31
N LEU A 10 -8.53 -16.97 6.61
CA LEU A 10 -8.97 -15.89 7.49
C LEU A 10 -7.82 -14.97 7.92
N PHE A 11 -6.60 -15.50 7.92
CA PHE A 11 -5.37 -14.82 8.31
C PHE A 11 -4.30 -15.07 7.25
N ALA A 12 -3.38 -14.12 7.10
CA ALA A 12 -2.23 -14.23 6.22
C ALA A 12 -0.93 -14.21 7.03
N GLY A 13 0.05 -15.03 6.62
CA GLY A 13 1.34 -15.14 7.30
C GLY A 13 1.33 -15.96 8.61
N PRO A 14 2.52 -16.37 9.10
CA PRO A 14 2.66 -17.27 10.24
C PRO A 14 2.09 -16.70 11.55
N GLU A 15 1.72 -17.57 12.50
CA GLU A 15 1.22 -17.11 13.81
C GLU A 15 2.30 -16.39 14.63
N ASP A 16 3.56 -16.83 14.54
CA ASP A 16 4.69 -16.28 15.31
C ASP A 16 5.19 -14.91 14.80
N GLY A 17 4.63 -14.42 13.70
CA GLY A 17 4.94 -13.12 13.12
C GLY A 17 5.44 -13.17 11.68
N PRO A 18 5.91 -12.03 11.13
CA PRO A 18 6.43 -11.95 9.78
C PRO A 18 7.57 -12.94 9.54
N ALA A 19 7.45 -13.79 8.52
CA ALA A 19 8.54 -14.63 8.03
C ALA A 19 9.37 -13.89 6.98
N LYS A 20 10.62 -14.32 6.78
CA LYS A 20 11.48 -13.80 5.70
C LYS A 20 10.72 -13.88 4.35
N PRO A 21 10.80 -12.82 3.52
CA PRO A 21 11.69 -11.67 3.62
C PRO A 21 11.15 -10.49 4.47
N PHE A 22 9.98 -10.62 5.08
CA PHE A 22 9.37 -9.57 5.89
C PHE A 22 10.05 -9.41 7.26
N PRO A 23 10.06 -8.20 7.86
CA PRO A 23 9.44 -6.96 7.37
C PRO A 23 10.25 -6.29 6.24
N ILE A 24 9.53 -5.69 5.28
CA ILE A 24 10.12 -4.91 4.17
C ILE A 24 9.70 -3.45 4.30
N ARG A 25 10.65 -2.54 4.06
CA ARG A 25 10.46 -1.09 4.17
C ARG A 25 10.46 -0.45 2.79
N LEU A 26 9.39 0.27 2.47
CA LEU A 26 9.27 1.09 1.27
C LEU A 26 8.80 2.47 1.69
N GLN A 27 9.21 3.52 0.98
CA GLN A 27 8.79 4.88 1.29
C GLN A 27 8.69 5.71 0.02
N GLY A 28 7.91 6.78 0.09
CA GLY A 28 7.82 7.76 -0.99
C GLY A 28 6.68 8.74 -0.77
N PRO A 29 6.67 9.86 -1.52
CA PRO A 29 5.51 10.75 -1.51
C PRO A 29 4.32 10.02 -2.14
N VAL A 30 3.12 10.34 -1.67
CA VAL A 30 1.88 9.88 -2.30
C VAL A 30 1.71 10.59 -3.63
N ILE A 31 1.71 9.84 -4.71
CA ILE A 31 1.57 10.34 -6.08
C ILE A 31 0.25 9.90 -6.69
N HIS A 32 -0.16 10.57 -7.77
CA HIS A 32 -1.28 10.15 -8.57
C HIS A 32 -0.97 8.81 -9.26
N GLY A 33 -1.98 7.95 -9.33
CA GLY A 33 -1.96 6.76 -10.18
C GLY A 33 -2.44 7.06 -11.60
N PHE A 34 -2.73 6.00 -12.35
CA PHE A 34 -3.17 6.07 -13.75
C PHE A 34 -4.70 6.09 -13.91
N GLY A 35 -5.42 6.61 -12.90
CA GLY A 35 -6.86 6.91 -13.01
C GLY A 35 -7.79 5.70 -13.11
N ARG A 36 -7.48 4.58 -12.44
CA ARG A 36 -8.29 3.34 -12.51
C ARG A 36 -9.61 3.34 -11.72
N GLY A 37 -10.07 4.49 -11.22
CA GLY A 37 -11.38 4.59 -10.56
C GLY A 37 -11.51 3.88 -9.21
N SER A 38 -10.42 3.49 -8.53
CA SER A 38 -10.48 2.78 -7.24
C SER A 38 -11.27 3.54 -6.16
N LYS A 39 -11.25 4.87 -6.22
CA LYS A 39 -12.08 5.76 -5.40
C LYS A 39 -13.60 5.58 -5.65
N GLU A 40 -14.01 5.37 -6.90
CA GLU A 40 -15.41 5.12 -7.28
C GLU A 40 -15.88 3.74 -6.79
N LEU A 41 -14.95 2.80 -6.61
CA LEU A 41 -15.20 1.48 -6.02
C LEU A 41 -15.24 1.49 -4.48
N GLY A 42 -15.05 2.64 -3.85
CA GLY A 42 -14.98 2.78 -2.39
C GLY A 42 -13.70 2.25 -1.77
N ILE A 43 -12.64 2.00 -2.57
CA ILE A 43 -11.36 1.47 -2.11
C ILE A 43 -10.23 2.36 -2.64
N PRO A 44 -10.12 3.62 -2.16
CA PRO A 44 -9.10 4.55 -2.65
C PRO A 44 -7.68 4.04 -2.37
N THR A 45 -6.80 4.15 -3.36
CA THR A 45 -5.41 3.68 -3.27
C THR A 45 -4.42 4.85 -3.40
N ALA A 46 -3.52 4.98 -2.43
CA ALA A 46 -2.35 5.84 -2.50
C ALA A 46 -1.25 5.15 -3.29
N ASN A 47 -0.64 5.83 -4.26
CA ASN A 47 0.47 5.28 -5.03
C ASN A 47 1.78 5.83 -4.47
N ILE A 48 2.83 5.00 -4.41
CA ILE A 48 4.20 5.46 -4.14
C ILE A 48 5.14 5.04 -5.28
N PRO A 49 6.27 5.75 -5.49
CA PRO A 49 7.27 5.36 -6.47
C PRO A 49 7.78 3.93 -6.24
N ALA A 50 7.86 3.15 -7.32
CA ALA A 50 8.33 1.76 -7.27
C ALA A 50 9.86 1.62 -7.19
N SER A 51 10.62 2.72 -7.10
CA SER A 51 12.09 2.70 -7.04
C SER A 51 12.61 1.87 -5.86
N GLY A 52 11.91 1.88 -4.72
CA GLY A 52 12.24 1.06 -3.55
C GLY A 52 12.19 -0.45 -3.82
N LEU A 53 11.40 -0.92 -4.80
CA LEU A 53 11.31 -2.33 -5.17
C LEU A 53 12.55 -2.85 -5.93
N SER A 54 13.43 -1.97 -6.42
CA SER A 54 14.62 -2.38 -7.17
C SER A 54 15.56 -3.29 -6.36
N THR A 55 15.58 -3.12 -5.03
CA THR A 55 16.33 -3.97 -4.09
C THR A 55 15.58 -5.24 -3.66
N HIS A 56 14.36 -5.42 -4.16
CA HIS A 56 13.43 -6.50 -3.84
C HIS A 56 12.83 -7.10 -5.12
N SER A 57 13.68 -7.36 -6.13
CA SER A 57 13.28 -7.91 -7.43
C SER A 57 12.49 -9.22 -7.34
N ASP A 58 12.78 -10.01 -6.29
CA ASP A 58 12.21 -11.35 -6.09
C ASP A 58 10.83 -11.31 -5.43
N LEU A 59 10.33 -10.13 -5.05
CA LEU A 59 8.96 -10.00 -4.56
C LEU A 59 7.98 -10.30 -5.67
N GLU A 60 7.08 -11.25 -5.44
CA GLU A 60 6.02 -11.61 -6.37
C GLU A 60 5.04 -10.45 -6.60
N SER A 61 4.36 -10.44 -7.74
CA SER A 61 3.19 -9.57 -7.91
C SER A 61 2.00 -10.14 -7.13
N GLY A 62 1.26 -9.29 -6.45
CA GLY A 62 0.12 -9.71 -5.65
C GLY A 62 -0.24 -8.74 -4.54
N VAL A 63 -1.04 -9.24 -3.61
CA VAL A 63 -1.59 -8.48 -2.50
C VAL A 63 -0.82 -8.78 -1.22
N TYR A 64 -0.46 -7.72 -0.50
CA TYR A 64 0.30 -7.74 0.74
C TYR A 64 -0.39 -6.92 1.81
N PHE A 65 0.06 -7.04 3.06
CA PHE A 65 -0.46 -6.26 4.19
C PHE A 65 0.67 -5.72 5.06
N GLY A 66 0.37 -4.67 5.82
CA GLY A 66 1.35 -4.02 6.67
C GLY A 66 0.83 -2.81 7.41
N PHE A 67 1.75 -2.00 7.92
CA PHE A 67 1.46 -0.70 8.50
C PHE A 67 2.01 0.42 7.63
N VAL A 68 1.29 1.53 7.63
CA VAL A 68 1.66 2.75 6.94
C VAL A 68 1.76 3.87 7.95
N GLY A 69 2.93 4.48 8.03
CA GLY A 69 3.10 5.79 8.63
C GLY A 69 2.79 6.85 7.59
N LEU A 70 1.96 7.82 7.96
CA LEU A 70 1.54 8.90 7.08
C LEU A 70 1.78 10.24 7.77
N SER A 71 2.60 11.09 7.15
CA SER A 71 2.81 12.47 7.60
C SER A 71 1.98 13.41 6.74
N LEU A 72 0.88 13.89 7.31
CA LEU A 72 -0.06 14.78 6.64
C LEU A 72 0.36 16.23 6.84
N ALA A 73 0.41 16.98 5.75
CA ALA A 73 0.60 18.43 5.79
C ALA A 73 -0.59 19.12 6.46
N PRO A 74 -0.40 20.33 7.01
CA PRO A 74 -1.51 21.12 7.49
C PRO A 74 -2.56 21.35 6.39
N SER A 75 -3.83 21.21 6.74
CA SER A 75 -4.97 21.53 5.87
C SER A 75 -5.86 22.58 6.53
N LYS A 76 -6.87 23.07 5.81
CA LYS A 76 -7.88 23.98 6.39
C LYS A 76 -8.59 23.38 7.62
N ASP A 77 -8.70 22.05 7.66
CA ASP A 77 -9.36 21.31 8.75
C ASP A 77 -8.35 20.78 9.80
N THR A 78 -7.06 20.75 9.46
CA THR A 78 -5.97 20.25 10.32
C THR A 78 -4.81 21.25 10.35
N PRO A 79 -4.85 22.28 11.21
CA PRO A 79 -3.86 23.37 11.19
C PRO A 79 -2.44 22.96 11.60
N SER A 80 -2.25 21.74 12.11
CA SER A 80 -0.95 21.15 12.44
C SER A 80 -0.67 19.92 11.60
N SER A 81 0.60 19.69 11.25
CA SER A 81 1.01 18.40 10.68
C SER A 81 0.67 17.28 11.67
N SER A 82 0.07 16.21 11.16
CA SER A 82 -0.23 15.03 11.95
C SER A 82 0.49 13.83 11.35
N THR A 83 1.16 13.07 12.21
CA THR A 83 1.81 11.82 11.82
C THR A 83 1.10 10.69 12.52
N LEU A 84 0.53 9.76 11.75
CA LEU A 84 -0.27 8.65 12.27
C LEU A 84 0.11 7.35 11.57
N VAL A 85 -0.04 6.25 12.30
CA VAL A 85 0.20 4.89 11.79
C VAL A 85 -1.12 4.15 11.63
N TYR A 86 -1.35 3.64 10.43
CA TYR A 86 -2.57 2.93 10.03
C TYR A 86 -2.26 1.53 9.52
N PRO A 87 -3.15 0.55 9.74
CA PRO A 87 -3.09 -0.71 9.00
C PRO A 87 -3.39 -0.47 7.52
N ALA A 88 -2.78 -1.25 6.64
CA ALA A 88 -2.95 -1.13 5.21
C ALA A 88 -2.95 -2.50 4.51
N VAL A 89 -3.65 -2.56 3.39
CA VAL A 89 -3.51 -3.59 2.36
C VAL A 89 -2.90 -2.92 1.13
N LEU A 90 -2.05 -3.62 0.39
CA LEU A 90 -1.43 -3.06 -0.81
C LEU A 90 -1.32 -4.09 -1.91
N SER A 91 -1.30 -3.61 -3.15
CA SER A 91 -0.98 -4.38 -4.33
C SER A 91 0.39 -3.97 -4.85
N ILE A 92 1.19 -4.96 -5.24
CA ILE A 92 2.38 -4.75 -6.05
C ILE A 92 2.18 -5.48 -7.36
N GLY A 93 2.18 -4.75 -8.47
CA GLY A 93 1.91 -5.31 -9.80
C GLY A 93 2.72 -4.62 -10.88
N TYR A 94 2.54 -5.01 -12.13
CA TYR A 94 3.13 -4.32 -13.28
C TYR A 94 2.16 -3.33 -13.90
N ASN A 95 2.68 -2.19 -14.36
CA ASN A 95 1.90 -1.23 -15.09
C ASN A 95 1.82 -1.59 -16.60
N PRO A 96 0.63 -1.92 -17.13
CA PRO A 96 0.44 -2.25 -18.55
C PRO A 96 0.82 -1.13 -19.50
N PHE A 97 0.69 0.13 -19.08
CA PHE A 97 0.95 1.31 -19.92
C PHE A 97 2.44 1.56 -20.17
N TYR A 98 3.33 1.01 -19.34
CA TYR A 98 4.78 1.07 -19.53
C TYR A 98 5.35 -0.26 -20.03
N LYS A 99 4.63 -0.93 -20.93
CA LYS A 99 5.03 -2.23 -21.50
C LYS A 99 5.34 -3.28 -20.42
N ASN A 100 4.67 -3.22 -19.26
CA ASN A 100 4.95 -4.05 -18.08
C ASN A 100 6.42 -4.02 -17.60
N SER A 101 7.15 -2.93 -17.84
CA SER A 101 8.56 -2.80 -17.43
C SER A 101 8.74 -2.16 -16.05
N MET A 102 7.71 -1.44 -15.56
CA MET A 102 7.73 -0.80 -14.25
C MET A 102 6.64 -1.36 -13.35
N ARG A 103 7.02 -1.70 -12.12
CA ARG A 103 6.09 -2.10 -11.07
C ARG A 103 5.35 -0.87 -10.52
N SER A 104 4.18 -1.08 -9.93
CA SER A 104 3.45 -0.10 -9.10
C SER A 104 3.32 -0.63 -7.68
N VAL A 105 3.22 0.29 -6.71
CA VAL A 105 2.83 0.00 -5.32
C VAL A 105 1.59 0.82 -5.03
N GLU A 106 0.46 0.13 -4.87
CA GLU A 106 -0.86 0.73 -4.67
C GLU A 106 -1.37 0.35 -3.28
N ILE A 107 -1.53 1.34 -2.40
CA ILE A 107 -1.75 1.14 -0.98
C ILE A 107 -3.14 1.63 -0.61
N HIS A 108 -4.00 0.73 -0.14
CA HIS A 108 -5.25 1.10 0.50
C HIS A 108 -5.04 1.16 2.02
N VAL A 109 -5.04 2.38 2.54
CA VAL A 109 -4.99 2.61 3.99
C VAL A 109 -6.35 2.24 4.57
N LEU A 110 -6.39 1.39 5.59
CA LEU A 110 -7.62 0.89 6.21
C LEU A 110 -8.17 1.92 7.21
N HIS A 111 -8.41 3.13 6.72
CA HIS A 111 -8.95 4.27 7.43
C HIS A 111 -9.75 5.16 6.47
N ASP A 112 -10.85 5.72 6.96
CA ASP A 112 -11.73 6.56 6.16
C ASP A 112 -11.24 8.02 6.17
N PHE A 113 -10.66 8.47 5.06
CA PHE A 113 -10.27 9.85 4.86
C PHE A 113 -11.35 10.61 4.10
N SER A 114 -11.69 11.83 4.55
CA SER A 114 -12.62 12.72 3.85
C SER A 114 -11.93 13.62 2.80
N TYR A 115 -10.61 13.49 2.65
CA TYR A 115 -9.77 14.30 1.76
C TYR A 115 -8.67 13.46 1.13
N ASP A 116 -8.17 13.93 -0.02
CA ASP A 116 -6.99 13.35 -0.66
C ASP A 116 -5.72 13.92 -0.01
N PHE A 117 -4.65 13.12 -0.03
CA PHE A 117 -3.37 13.47 0.62
C PHE A 117 -2.17 13.27 -0.33
N TYR A 118 -2.33 13.66 -1.60
CA TYR A 118 -1.22 13.70 -2.55
C TYR A 118 -0.08 14.60 -2.04
N GLY A 119 1.16 14.19 -2.33
CA GLY A 119 2.38 14.81 -1.81
C GLY A 119 2.72 14.45 -0.36
N ALA A 120 1.81 13.83 0.39
CA ALA A 120 2.09 13.41 1.77
C ALA A 120 3.23 12.38 1.82
N ALA A 121 4.03 12.44 2.88
CA ALA A 121 5.11 11.49 3.10
C ALA A 121 4.53 10.17 3.62
N LEU A 122 4.89 9.06 2.98
CA LEU A 122 4.40 7.73 3.32
C LEU A 122 5.56 6.77 3.57
N ASN A 123 5.56 6.12 4.74
CA ASN A 123 6.42 5.00 5.09
C ASN A 123 5.59 3.74 5.17
N LEU A 124 5.88 2.74 4.33
CA LEU A 124 5.23 1.46 4.29
C LEU A 124 6.13 0.39 4.92
N LEU A 125 5.62 -0.28 5.94
CA LEU A 125 6.21 -1.49 6.52
C LEU A 125 5.35 -2.70 6.16
N MET A 126 5.79 -3.45 5.15
CA MET A 126 5.12 -4.64 4.66
C MET A 126 5.49 -5.86 5.51
N LEU A 127 4.48 -6.59 5.98
CA LEU A 127 4.63 -7.66 7.00
C LEU A 127 4.25 -9.05 6.50
N GLY A 128 3.63 -9.16 5.33
CA GLY A 128 3.27 -10.45 4.76
C GLY A 128 2.55 -10.35 3.43
N PHE A 129 2.47 -11.50 2.77
CA PHE A 129 1.74 -11.73 1.53
C PHE A 129 0.38 -12.34 1.82
N ILE A 130 -0.66 -11.87 1.12
CA ILE A 130 -2.02 -12.43 1.19
C ILE A 130 -2.24 -13.42 0.06
N ARG A 131 -1.98 -13.00 -1.19
CA ARG A 131 -2.29 -13.79 -2.39
C ARG A 131 -1.66 -13.22 -3.67
N PRO A 132 -1.51 -14.03 -4.73
CA PRO A 132 -1.08 -13.52 -6.04
C PRO A 132 -2.19 -12.69 -6.72
N GLU A 133 -1.83 -12.06 -7.83
CA GLU A 133 -2.79 -11.39 -8.71
C GLU A 133 -3.79 -12.39 -9.32
N TYR A 134 -5.06 -12.02 -9.30
CA TYR A 134 -6.13 -12.81 -9.91
C TYR A 134 -6.77 -12.09 -11.09
N ASP A 135 -7.24 -12.87 -12.05
CA ASP A 135 -8.02 -12.41 -13.20
C ASP A 135 -9.50 -12.47 -12.85
N TYR A 136 -10.17 -11.32 -12.96
CA TYR A 136 -11.60 -11.22 -12.67
C TYR A 136 -12.41 -11.07 -13.95
N THR A 137 -13.55 -11.77 -14.00
CA THR A 137 -14.50 -11.68 -15.11
C THR A 137 -15.59 -10.62 -14.87
N SER A 138 -15.66 -10.03 -13.67
CA SER A 138 -16.55 -8.92 -13.35
C SER A 138 -15.94 -7.98 -12.31
N LEU A 139 -16.45 -6.74 -12.27
CA LEU A 139 -16.00 -5.73 -11.32
C LEU A 139 -16.41 -6.08 -9.88
N GLU A 140 -17.59 -6.66 -9.71
CA GLU A 140 -18.12 -7.09 -8.40
C GLU A 140 -17.22 -8.14 -7.78
N ALA A 141 -16.79 -9.14 -8.56
CA ALA A 141 -15.87 -10.18 -8.10
C ALA A 141 -14.51 -9.60 -7.65
N LEU A 142 -14.01 -8.60 -8.37
CA LEU A 142 -12.79 -7.87 -7.98
C LEU A 142 -13.00 -7.14 -6.65
N VAL A 143 -14.09 -6.38 -6.52
CA VAL A 143 -14.40 -5.60 -5.31
C VAL A 143 -14.58 -6.50 -4.09
N ASP A 144 -15.26 -7.63 -4.23
CA ASP A 144 -15.49 -8.58 -3.13
C ASP A 144 -14.19 -9.23 -2.66
N ASP A 145 -13.28 -9.56 -3.58
CA ASP A 145 -11.97 -10.07 -3.21
C ASP A 145 -11.11 -9.00 -2.51
N ILE A 146 -11.16 -7.74 -2.95
CA ILE A 146 -10.43 -6.66 -2.26
C ILE A 146 -10.98 -6.44 -0.84
N LYS A 147 -12.31 -6.46 -0.65
CA LYS A 147 -12.92 -6.40 0.69
C LYS A 147 -12.43 -7.55 1.57
N THR A 148 -12.36 -8.76 1.00
CA THR A 148 -11.83 -9.92 1.70
C THR A 148 -10.36 -9.72 2.08
N ASP A 149 -9.54 -9.18 1.18
CA ASP A 149 -8.13 -8.87 1.46
C ASP A 149 -7.99 -7.82 2.59
N CYS A 150 -8.85 -6.79 2.62
CA CYS A 150 -8.92 -5.82 3.72
C CYS A 150 -9.22 -6.50 5.06
N ASP A 151 -10.19 -7.43 5.09
CA ASP A 151 -10.57 -8.13 6.32
C ASP A 151 -9.50 -9.12 6.77
N VAL A 152 -8.82 -9.79 5.84
CA VAL A 152 -7.64 -10.62 6.14
C VAL A 152 -6.52 -9.75 6.72
N ALA A 153 -6.23 -8.60 6.12
CA ALA A 153 -5.20 -7.68 6.61
C ALA A 153 -5.51 -7.19 8.04
N ARG A 154 -6.76 -6.74 8.30
CA ARG A 154 -7.20 -6.30 9.64
C ARG A 154 -6.98 -7.40 10.68
N ARG A 155 -7.47 -8.61 10.41
CA ARG A 155 -7.35 -9.75 11.32
C ARG A 155 -5.90 -10.16 11.55
N SER A 156 -5.10 -10.20 10.49
CA SER A 156 -3.69 -10.58 10.56
C SER A 156 -2.86 -9.61 11.40
N LEU A 157 -3.10 -8.31 11.25
CA LEU A 157 -2.40 -7.23 11.97
C LEU A 157 -2.83 -7.08 13.43
N GLN A 158 -3.98 -7.63 13.82
CA GLN A 158 -4.46 -7.64 15.21
C GLN A 158 -3.79 -8.71 16.08
N ARG A 159 -3.12 -9.70 15.48
CA ARG A 159 -2.36 -10.71 16.23
C ARG A 159 -1.16 -10.06 16.93
N GLU A 160 -0.87 -10.45 18.16
CA GLU A 160 0.18 -9.85 19.00
C GLU A 160 1.56 -9.81 18.31
N SER A 161 1.91 -10.89 17.60
CA SER A 161 3.15 -11.04 16.84
C SER A 161 3.30 -10.01 15.71
N TYR A 162 2.21 -9.43 15.23
CA TYR A 162 2.18 -8.38 14.21
C TYR A 162 1.90 -6.99 14.80
N GLN A 163 1.02 -6.89 15.79
CA GLN A 163 0.57 -5.61 16.35
C GLN A 163 1.73 -4.77 16.91
N LYS A 164 2.77 -5.42 17.46
CA LYS A 164 3.99 -4.73 17.93
C LYS A 164 4.63 -3.85 16.85
N TYR A 165 4.55 -4.23 15.58
CA TYR A 165 5.15 -3.49 14.47
C TYR A 165 4.47 -2.15 14.18
N LYS A 166 3.25 -1.91 14.71
CA LYS A 166 2.59 -0.60 14.65
C LYS A 166 3.43 0.49 15.31
N HIS A 167 4.26 0.13 16.28
CA HIS A 167 5.08 1.05 17.07
C HIS A 167 6.53 1.12 16.58
N GLU A 168 6.85 0.55 15.41
CA GLU A 168 8.18 0.67 14.82
C GLU A 168 8.53 2.15 14.61
N PRO A 169 9.58 2.68 15.25
CA PRO A 169 9.91 4.11 15.18
C PRO A 169 10.12 4.61 13.74
N TRP A 170 10.61 3.74 12.87
CA TRP A 170 10.82 4.05 11.44
C TRP A 170 9.53 4.45 10.71
N LEU A 171 8.35 3.95 11.13
CA LEU A 171 7.07 4.39 10.54
C LEU A 171 6.80 5.88 10.79
N MET A 172 7.45 6.49 11.78
CA MET A 172 7.27 7.89 12.14
C MET A 172 8.44 8.78 11.66
N ASP A 173 9.46 8.19 11.02
CA ASP A 173 10.66 8.90 10.57
C ASP A 173 10.52 9.37 9.12
N PHE A 174 10.26 10.67 8.95
CA PHE A 174 10.07 11.32 7.66
C PHE A 174 11.20 12.26 7.28
N GLU A 175 12.39 12.13 7.89
CA GLU A 175 13.53 13.00 7.54
C GLU A 175 13.92 12.89 6.05
N TRP A 176 13.68 11.73 5.44
CA TRP A 176 13.97 11.48 4.03
C TRP A 176 13.23 12.44 3.08
N ILE A 177 12.02 12.91 3.42
CA ILE A 177 11.25 13.74 2.50
C ILE A 177 11.80 15.17 2.40
N LYS A 178 12.53 15.64 3.42
CA LYS A 178 13.15 16.97 3.41
C LYS A 178 14.20 17.12 2.29
N ALA A 179 14.77 16.01 1.83
CA ALA A 179 15.74 15.97 0.76
C ALA A 179 15.11 15.75 -0.63
N MET A 180 13.77 15.69 -0.73
CA MET A 180 13.06 15.32 -1.95
C MET A 180 12.14 16.45 -2.46
N ASP A 181 12.09 16.58 -3.78
CA ASP A 181 11.09 17.38 -4.49
C ASP A 181 10.00 16.42 -5.01
N ALA A 182 8.86 16.39 -4.30
CA ALA A 182 7.76 15.47 -4.60
C ALA A 182 7.10 15.76 -5.96
N ASP A 183 6.95 17.04 -6.31
CA ASP A 183 6.32 17.46 -7.57
C ASP A 183 7.18 17.08 -8.77
N LYS A 184 8.51 17.26 -8.64
CA LYS A 184 9.45 16.82 -9.66
C LYS A 184 9.41 15.29 -9.84
N LEU A 185 9.42 14.54 -8.74
CA LEU A 185 9.37 13.08 -8.78
C LEU A 185 8.06 12.58 -9.42
N GLU A 186 6.93 13.20 -9.09
CA GLU A 186 5.65 12.83 -9.66
C GLU A 186 5.64 13.01 -11.19
N LYS A 187 6.17 14.13 -11.69
CA LYS A 187 6.31 14.37 -13.14
C LYS A 187 7.18 13.32 -13.82
N GLU A 188 8.30 12.96 -13.20
CA GLU A 188 9.20 11.92 -13.70
C GLU A 188 8.53 10.54 -13.75
N VAL A 189 7.79 10.17 -12.70
CA VAL A 189 7.09 8.88 -12.61
C VAL A 189 5.94 8.80 -13.62
N LEU A 190 5.15 9.87 -13.75
CA LEU A 190 3.99 9.89 -14.64
C LEU A 190 4.34 10.08 -16.12
N LYS A 191 5.60 10.42 -16.46
CA LYS A 191 6.03 10.80 -17.83
C LYS A 191 5.00 11.68 -18.55
N LYS A 192 4.45 12.65 -17.83
CA LYS A 192 3.62 13.68 -18.44
C LYS A 192 4.56 14.70 -19.06
N ASP A 193 4.81 14.54 -20.36
CA ASP A 193 5.18 15.69 -21.21
C ASP A 193 4.01 16.69 -21.24
#